data_AF-A0A832H050-F1
#
_entry.id   AF-A0A832H050-F1
#
_cell.length_a   1.000
_cell.length_b   1.000
_cell.length_c   1.000
_cell.angle_alpha   90.00
_cell.angle_beta   90.00
_cell.angle_gamma   90.00
#
_symmetry.space_group_name_H-M   'P 1'
#
loop_
_entity.id
_entity.type
_entity.pdbx_description
1 polymer ?
#
loop_
_entity_poly.entity_id
_entity_poly.type
_entity_poly.pdbx_seq_one_letter_code
_entity_poly.pdbx_strand_id
1 'polypeptide(L)'
;MAEEDKILAVPRSMNNIHDVSDTIYNEALNIEYKLTEADKELFFAELKILIYELFSNAVNHTQGDTVIIKYNLSPDEFKISTEGIGRGFKIKPADASKFHGISELYPPFPEKYFGSEITVYKDADYSVKCIIQSDTTLTFKVHPSDLDIGKLSDVNEHYGIFFISSIADEVRYEFLKGSKEVFSVKLNVKNFKPRSREMGGR
;
A
#
# COMPACT_ATOMS: atom_id res chain seq x y z
N MET A 1 -13.45 -23.05 -8.96
CA MET A 1 -12.58 -22.54 -10.04
C MET A 1 -11.45 -21.79 -9.36
N ALA A 2 -10.19 -22.01 -9.74
CA ALA A 2 -9.12 -21.17 -9.23
C ALA A 2 -9.40 -19.73 -9.67
N GLU A 3 -9.42 -18.80 -8.73
CA GLU A 3 -9.50 -17.37 -9.02
C GLU A 3 -8.27 -16.99 -9.85
N GLU A 4 -8.48 -16.67 -11.13
CA GLU A 4 -7.40 -16.33 -12.05
C GLU A 4 -7.08 -14.83 -11.91
N ASP A 5 -5.80 -14.50 -11.75
CA ASP A 5 -5.35 -13.11 -11.69
C ASP A 5 -5.52 -12.48 -13.09
N LYS A 6 -6.17 -11.33 -13.14
CA LYS A 6 -6.17 -10.46 -14.31
C LYS A 6 -4.89 -9.64 -14.31
N ILE A 7 -4.37 -9.36 -15.52
CA ILE A 7 -3.10 -8.66 -15.69
C ILE A 7 -3.28 -7.49 -16.66
N LEU A 8 -2.89 -6.29 -16.22
CA LEU A 8 -2.76 -5.09 -17.07
C LEU A 8 -1.28 -4.74 -17.17
N ALA A 9 -0.78 -4.61 -18.40
CA ALA A 9 0.55 -4.08 -18.67
C ALA A 9 0.39 -2.65 -19.21
N VAL A 10 0.79 -1.65 -18.43
CA VAL A 10 0.47 -0.25 -18.69
C VAL A 10 1.76 0.56 -18.82
N PRO A 11 1.89 1.45 -19.81
CA PRO A 11 3.06 2.33 -19.89
C PRO A 11 3.24 3.13 -18.60
N ARG A 12 4.49 3.29 -18.14
CA ARG A 12 4.83 3.99 -16.90
C ARG A 12 4.65 5.50 -17.06
N SER A 13 3.40 5.96 -16.99
CA SER A 13 3.01 7.36 -17.14
C SER A 13 1.76 7.65 -16.33
N MET A 14 1.76 8.78 -15.62
CA MET A 14 0.59 9.26 -14.87
C MET A 14 -0.61 9.54 -15.76
N ASN A 15 -0.43 9.76 -17.07
CA ASN A 15 -1.54 9.97 -18.00
C ASN A 15 -2.48 8.75 -18.10
N ASN A 16 -1.99 7.55 -17.75
CA ASN A 16 -2.78 6.32 -17.82
C ASN A 16 -3.59 6.06 -16.53
N ILE A 17 -3.50 6.91 -15.50
CA ILE A 17 -4.12 6.64 -14.20
C ILE A 17 -5.65 6.52 -14.27
N HIS A 18 -6.29 7.35 -15.09
CA HIS A 18 -7.74 7.31 -15.30
C HIS A 18 -8.16 6.02 -15.99
N ASP A 19 -7.48 5.64 -17.06
CA ASP A 19 -7.77 4.40 -17.81
C ASP A 19 -7.60 3.15 -16.94
N VAL A 20 -6.54 3.11 -16.12
CA VAL A 20 -6.29 2.02 -15.17
C VAL A 20 -7.39 1.95 -14.12
N SER A 21 -7.70 3.09 -13.50
CA SER A 21 -8.76 3.19 -12.49
C SER A 21 -10.09 2.75 -13.07
N ASP A 22 -10.50 3.29 -14.21
CA ASP A 22 -11.80 3.03 -14.81
C ASP A 22 -11.92 1.58 -15.26
N THR A 23 -10.85 0.97 -15.79
CA THR A 23 -10.84 -0.45 -16.16
C THR A 23 -11.15 -1.32 -14.94
N ILE A 24 -10.37 -1.20 -13.86
CA ILE A 24 -10.54 -2.04 -12.67
C ILE A 24 -11.87 -1.72 -11.97
N TYR A 25 -12.26 -0.45 -11.93
CA TYR A 25 -13.51 0.00 -11.32
C TYR A 25 -14.75 -0.53 -12.06
N ASN A 26 -14.78 -0.44 -13.39
CA ASN A 26 -15.90 -0.93 -14.19
C ASN A 26 -16.04 -2.44 -14.08
N GLU A 27 -14.92 -3.17 -13.96
CA GLU A 27 -14.99 -4.60 -13.67
C GLU A 27 -15.54 -4.89 -12.27
N ALA A 28 -15.08 -4.13 -11.27
CA ALA A 28 -15.58 -4.27 -9.90
C ALA A 28 -17.09 -4.01 -9.82
N LEU A 29 -17.65 -3.10 -10.61
CA LEU A 29 -19.10 -2.86 -10.70
C LEU A 29 -19.90 -4.06 -11.19
N ASN A 30 -19.29 -5.00 -11.93
CA ASN A 30 -19.95 -6.19 -12.44
C ASN A 30 -19.97 -7.36 -11.43
N ILE A 31 -19.40 -7.17 -10.24
CA ILE A 31 -19.40 -8.17 -9.17
C ILE A 31 -20.57 -7.94 -8.22
N GLU A 32 -21.28 -9.00 -7.88
CA GLU A 32 -22.38 -8.95 -6.92
C GLU A 32 -21.85 -9.01 -5.47
N TYR A 33 -21.72 -7.86 -4.82
CA TYR A 33 -21.28 -7.76 -3.42
C TYR A 33 -22.44 -7.84 -2.43
N LYS A 34 -22.20 -8.55 -1.31
CA LYS A 34 -23.11 -8.63 -0.16
C LYS A 34 -22.91 -7.46 0.81
N LEU A 35 -22.96 -6.25 0.29
CA LEU A 35 -22.80 -4.99 1.03
C LEU A 35 -24.10 -4.21 1.08
N THR A 36 -24.27 -3.36 2.09
CA THR A 36 -25.34 -2.35 2.09
C THR A 36 -25.04 -1.28 1.03
N GLU A 37 -26.05 -0.55 0.54
CA GLU A 37 -25.80 0.50 -0.47
C GLU A 37 -24.83 1.58 0.03
N ALA A 38 -24.91 1.95 1.31
CA ALA A 38 -23.99 2.92 1.91
C ALA A 38 -22.54 2.38 1.98
N ASP A 39 -22.38 1.10 2.30
CA ASP A 39 -21.06 0.46 2.35
C ASP A 39 -20.50 0.21 0.94
N LYS A 40 -21.36 -0.07 -0.05
CA LYS A 40 -20.96 -0.16 -1.47
C LYS A 40 -20.41 1.16 -1.98
N GLU A 41 -21.13 2.26 -1.76
CA GLU A 41 -20.68 3.60 -2.20
C GLU A 41 -19.30 3.92 -1.63
N LEU A 42 -19.09 3.63 -0.34
CA LEU A 42 -17.80 3.86 0.30
C LEU A 42 -16.71 2.92 -0.23
N PHE A 43 -17.00 1.63 -0.36
CA PHE A 43 -16.07 0.65 -0.93
C PHE A 43 -15.56 1.10 -2.30
N PHE A 44 -16.47 1.56 -3.16
CA PHE A 44 -16.12 2.04 -4.51
C PHE A 44 -15.33 3.35 -4.49
N ALA A 45 -15.58 4.25 -3.55
CA ALA A 45 -14.79 5.46 -3.37
C ALA A 45 -13.35 5.13 -2.88
N GLU A 46 -13.22 4.27 -1.87
CA GLU A 46 -11.93 3.82 -1.34
C GLU A 46 -11.15 2.99 -2.37
N LEU A 47 -11.84 2.17 -3.17
CA LEU A 47 -11.21 1.41 -4.26
C LEU A 47 -10.53 2.32 -5.28
N LYS A 48 -11.17 3.43 -5.68
CA LYS A 48 -10.57 4.40 -6.59
C LYS A 48 -9.31 5.00 -5.98
N ILE A 49 -9.38 5.49 -4.74
CA ILE A 49 -8.21 6.05 -4.04
C ILE A 49 -7.07 5.03 -4.00
N LEU A 50 -7.38 3.79 -3.63
CA LEU A 50 -6.39 2.72 -3.54
C LEU A 50 -5.69 2.46 -4.89
N ILE A 51 -6.44 2.37 -5.98
CA ILE A 51 -5.88 2.14 -7.32
C ILE A 51 -5.00 3.34 -7.73
N TYR A 52 -5.45 4.56 -7.47
CA TYR A 52 -4.68 5.78 -7.78
C TYR A 52 -3.34 5.79 -7.05
N GLU A 53 -3.34 5.54 -5.75
CA GLU A 53 -2.13 5.58 -4.93
C GLU A 53 -1.17 4.41 -5.26
N LEU A 54 -1.70 3.22 -5.55
CA LEU A 54 -0.87 2.10 -5.99
C LEU A 54 -0.20 2.39 -7.32
N PHE A 55 -0.95 2.91 -8.29
CA PHE A 55 -0.43 3.21 -9.61
C PHE A 55 0.54 4.40 -9.59
N SER A 56 0.22 5.47 -8.86
CA SER A 56 1.10 6.63 -8.72
C SER A 56 2.45 6.23 -8.09
N ASN A 57 2.41 5.41 -7.03
CA ASN A 57 3.62 4.88 -6.41
C ASN A 57 4.43 4.04 -7.39
N ALA A 58 3.77 3.16 -8.17
CA ALA A 58 4.46 2.37 -9.17
C ALA A 58 5.12 3.27 -10.24
N VAL A 59 4.41 4.28 -10.77
CA VAL A 59 4.97 5.20 -11.77
C VAL A 59 6.17 5.99 -11.24
N ASN A 60 6.11 6.43 -9.98
CA ASN A 60 7.13 7.27 -9.37
C ASN A 60 8.38 6.52 -8.90
N HIS A 61 8.23 5.25 -8.49
CA HIS A 61 9.30 4.52 -7.82
C HIS A 61 9.86 3.35 -8.62
N THR A 62 9.13 2.85 -9.62
CA THR A 62 9.64 1.81 -10.51
C THR A 62 10.44 2.40 -11.68
N GLN A 63 11.38 1.61 -12.16
CA GLN A 63 12.19 1.78 -13.35
C GLN A 63 11.61 0.95 -14.50
N GLY A 64 11.98 1.34 -15.72
CA GLY A 64 11.46 0.74 -16.95
C GLY A 64 10.28 1.53 -17.52
N ASP A 65 9.71 1.01 -18.59
CA ASP A 65 8.69 1.71 -19.37
C ASP A 65 7.27 1.19 -19.10
N THR A 66 7.12 0.18 -18.25
CA THR A 66 5.85 -0.50 -18.02
C THR A 66 5.65 -0.85 -16.55
N VAL A 67 4.45 -0.58 -16.04
CA VAL A 67 3.94 -1.06 -14.75
C VAL A 67 3.02 -2.25 -15.03
N ILE A 68 3.25 -3.37 -14.34
CA ILE A 68 2.35 -4.52 -14.40
C ILE A 68 1.40 -4.43 -13.20
N ILE A 69 0.11 -4.49 -13.45
CA ILE A 69 -0.91 -4.53 -12.41
C ILE A 69 -1.55 -5.91 -12.47
N LYS A 70 -1.52 -6.64 -11.35
CA LYS A 70 -2.23 -7.91 -11.22
C LYS A 70 -3.33 -7.75 -10.19
N TYR A 71 -4.53 -8.17 -10.51
CA TYR A 71 -5.64 -8.07 -9.57
C TYR A 71 -6.62 -9.22 -9.73
N ASN A 72 -7.32 -9.50 -8.63
CA ASN A 72 -8.40 -10.46 -8.57
C ASN A 72 -9.56 -9.84 -7.80
N LEU A 73 -10.77 -10.01 -8.33
CA LEU A 73 -12.01 -9.47 -7.81
C LEU A 73 -12.97 -10.63 -7.54
N SER A 74 -13.48 -10.72 -6.32
CA SER A 74 -14.55 -11.64 -5.95
C SER A 74 -15.55 -10.95 -5.02
N PRO A 75 -16.73 -11.55 -4.80
CA PRO A 75 -17.73 -11.00 -3.86
C PRO A 75 -17.21 -10.82 -2.43
N ASP A 76 -16.18 -11.60 -2.04
CA ASP A 76 -15.68 -11.65 -0.67
C ASP A 76 -14.32 -10.95 -0.51
N GLU A 77 -13.54 -10.79 -1.58
CA GLU A 77 -12.16 -10.32 -1.52
C GLU A 77 -11.77 -9.51 -2.77
N PHE A 78 -10.93 -8.50 -2.57
CA PHE A 78 -10.20 -7.83 -3.65
C PHE A 78 -8.70 -7.92 -3.35
N LYS A 79 -7.94 -8.37 -4.35
CA LYS A 79 -6.48 -8.38 -4.32
C LYS A 79 -5.97 -7.56 -5.48
N ILE A 80 -4.97 -6.72 -5.23
CA ILE A 80 -4.28 -5.97 -6.28
C ILE A 80 -2.81 -5.88 -5.93
N SER A 81 -1.96 -5.94 -6.96
CA SER A 81 -0.54 -5.70 -6.83
C SER A 81 -0.02 -4.93 -8.03
N THR A 82 0.99 -4.11 -7.79
CA THR A 82 1.83 -3.52 -8.82
C THR A 82 3.18 -4.25 -8.83
N GLU A 83 3.67 -4.58 -10.02
CA GLU A 83 5.01 -5.08 -10.23
C GLU A 83 5.81 -4.10 -11.09
N GLY A 84 7.08 -3.92 -10.71
CA GLY A 84 8.03 -3.14 -11.49
C GLY A 84 9.47 -3.59 -11.23
N ILE A 85 10.42 -2.82 -11.76
CA ILE A 85 11.85 -3.01 -11.52
C ILE A 85 12.33 -1.83 -10.69
N GLY A 86 13.13 -1.99 -9.67
CA GLY A 86 13.61 -0.89 -8.86
C GLY A 86 14.77 -1.26 -7.95
N ARG A 87 15.03 -0.39 -6.98
CA ARG A 87 16.18 -0.51 -6.05
C ARG A 87 15.78 -0.96 -4.64
N GLY A 88 14.51 -1.28 -4.44
CA GLY A 88 13.98 -1.58 -3.12
C GLY A 88 13.23 -0.41 -2.51
N PHE A 89 12.28 -0.74 -1.63
CA PHE A 89 11.66 0.23 -0.73
C PHE A 89 12.71 0.72 0.28
N LYS A 90 13.12 1.98 0.14
CA LYS A 90 14.02 2.62 1.10
C LYS A 90 13.30 2.92 2.40
N ILE A 91 13.88 2.49 3.51
CA ILE A 91 13.46 2.92 4.85
C ILE A 91 14.43 3.96 5.38
N LYS A 92 13.91 5.11 5.81
CA LYS A 92 14.64 6.16 6.52
C LYS A 92 14.15 6.18 7.98
N PRO A 93 14.88 5.58 8.93
CA PRO A 93 14.46 5.56 10.32
C PRO A 93 14.50 6.98 10.91
N ALA A 94 13.44 7.39 11.58
CA ALA A 94 13.38 8.68 12.28
C ALA A 94 14.40 8.78 13.43
N ASP A 95 14.75 7.64 14.05
CA ASP A 95 15.72 7.55 15.12
C ASP A 95 16.93 6.71 14.69
N ALA A 96 17.94 7.37 14.10
CA ALA A 96 19.16 6.72 13.64
C ALA A 96 19.92 5.99 14.77
N SER A 97 19.71 6.38 16.05
CA SER A 97 20.39 5.74 17.19
C SER A 97 19.94 4.29 17.40
N LYS A 98 18.63 4.00 17.21
CA LYS A 98 18.08 2.64 17.23
C LYS A 98 18.58 1.77 16.07
N PHE A 99 19.02 2.41 15.00
CA PHE A 99 19.51 1.74 13.79
C PHE A 99 21.04 1.75 13.69
N HIS A 100 21.77 1.95 14.80
CA HIS A 100 23.23 1.95 14.85
C HIS A 100 23.87 2.98 13.90
N GLY A 101 23.22 4.13 13.73
CA GLY A 101 23.70 5.21 12.85
C GLY A 101 23.38 5.01 11.36
N ILE A 102 22.60 3.99 10.98
CA ILE A 102 22.14 3.82 9.60
C ILE A 102 21.11 4.89 9.27
N SER A 103 21.41 5.69 8.24
CA SER A 103 20.52 6.75 7.73
C SER A 103 19.52 6.25 6.68
N GLU A 104 19.88 5.20 5.93
CA GLU A 104 19.02 4.58 4.92
C GLU A 104 19.18 3.06 4.92
N LEU A 105 18.07 2.33 4.86
CA LEU A 105 18.05 0.88 4.77
C LEU A 105 17.35 0.46 3.47
N TYR A 106 18.00 -0.44 2.71
CA TYR A 106 17.48 -1.02 1.48
C TYR A 106 17.46 -2.55 1.60
N PRO A 107 16.60 -3.25 0.85
CA PRO A 107 16.71 -4.69 0.70
C PRO A 107 18.00 -5.07 -0.06
N PRO A 108 18.67 -6.21 0.27
CA PRO A 108 18.29 -7.15 1.30
C PRO A 108 18.49 -6.58 2.72
N PHE A 109 17.43 -6.64 3.54
CA PHE A 109 17.45 -6.14 4.91
C PHE A 109 18.27 -7.08 5.81
N PRO A 110 19.17 -6.55 6.66
CA PRO A 110 19.93 -7.37 7.60
C PRO A 110 19.03 -8.09 8.63
N GLU A 111 19.32 -9.37 8.91
CA GLU A 111 18.53 -10.21 9.84
C GLU A 111 18.31 -9.59 11.22
N LYS A 112 19.29 -8.84 11.73
CA LYS A 112 19.20 -8.13 13.02
C LYS A 112 18.05 -7.12 13.10
N TYR A 113 17.45 -6.74 11.97
CA TYR A 113 16.32 -5.82 11.91
C TYR A 113 14.98 -6.54 11.65
N PHE A 114 14.95 -7.87 11.52
CA PHE A 114 13.68 -8.58 11.34
C PHE A 114 12.78 -8.40 12.57
N GLY A 115 11.49 -8.21 12.31
CA GLY A 115 10.48 -7.84 13.31
C GLY A 115 10.55 -6.39 13.79
N SER A 116 11.52 -5.59 13.32
CA SER A 116 11.58 -4.17 13.71
C SER A 116 10.44 -3.37 13.10
N GLU A 117 9.82 -2.51 13.90
CA GLU A 117 8.78 -1.58 13.47
C GLU A 117 9.35 -0.18 13.30
N ILE A 118 9.10 0.43 12.14
CA ILE A 118 9.65 1.72 11.75
C ILE A 118 8.51 2.61 11.29
N THR A 119 8.34 3.78 11.92
CA THR A 119 7.36 4.76 11.46
C THR A 119 7.77 5.33 10.11
N VAL A 120 6.94 5.13 9.09
CA VAL A 120 7.13 5.67 7.73
C VAL A 120 6.15 6.79 7.40
N TYR A 121 5.12 6.97 8.21
CA TYR A 121 4.19 8.10 8.15
C TYR A 121 3.66 8.39 9.54
N LYS A 122 3.41 9.67 9.84
CA LYS A 122 2.86 10.10 11.12
C LYS A 122 2.17 11.46 10.97
N ASP A 123 0.94 11.58 11.44
CA ASP A 123 0.24 12.84 11.64
C ASP A 123 -0.33 12.93 13.07
N ALA A 124 -1.23 13.89 13.31
CA ALA A 124 -1.84 14.10 14.61
C ALA A 124 -2.64 12.88 15.12
N ASP A 125 -3.25 12.11 14.22
CA ASP A 125 -4.24 11.10 14.55
C ASP A 125 -3.74 9.67 14.32
N TYR A 126 -2.89 9.48 13.31
CA TYR A 126 -2.40 8.19 12.83
C TYR A 126 -0.89 8.13 12.60
N SER A 127 -0.39 6.90 12.59
CA SER A 127 0.94 6.55 12.13
C SER A 127 0.91 5.27 11.31
N VAL A 128 1.79 5.17 10.31
CA VAL A 128 2.04 3.92 9.57
C VAL A 128 3.36 3.34 10.03
N LYS A 129 3.30 2.11 10.54
CA LYS A 129 4.47 1.31 10.91
C LYS A 129 4.78 0.36 9.75
N CYS A 130 6.01 0.45 9.25
CA CYS A 130 6.61 -0.54 8.37
C CYS A 130 7.33 -1.59 9.23
N ILE A 131 7.05 -2.86 8.99
CA ILE A 131 7.61 -4.00 9.71
C ILE A 131 8.46 -4.81 8.76
N ILE A 132 9.73 -5.01 9.10
CA ILE A 132 10.67 -5.82 8.32
C ILE A 132 10.40 -7.30 8.63
N GLN A 133 9.76 -8.02 7.71
CA GLN A 133 9.42 -9.45 7.91
C GLN A 133 10.58 -10.39 7.56
N SER A 134 11.35 -10.03 6.53
CA SER A 134 12.52 -10.77 6.08
C SER A 134 13.52 -9.84 5.40
N ASP A 135 14.55 -10.40 4.77
CA ASP A 135 15.50 -9.66 3.94
C ASP A 135 14.86 -8.95 2.75
N THR A 136 13.70 -9.43 2.31
CA THR A 136 13.06 -9.01 1.05
C THR A 136 11.62 -8.58 1.23
N THR A 137 11.03 -8.74 2.42
CA THR A 137 9.61 -8.51 2.66
C THR A 137 9.37 -7.44 3.73
N LEU A 138 8.47 -6.51 3.42
CA LEU A 138 7.92 -5.54 4.35
C LEU A 138 6.40 -5.69 4.45
N THR A 139 5.85 -5.33 5.60
CA THR A 139 4.40 -5.19 5.81
C THR A 139 4.11 -3.84 6.45
N PHE A 140 2.94 -3.28 6.18
CA PHE A 140 2.56 -1.96 6.68
C PHE A 140 1.29 -2.06 7.51
N LYS A 141 1.26 -1.34 8.63
CA LYS A 141 0.11 -1.30 9.54
C LYS A 141 -0.16 0.13 10.01
N VAL A 142 -1.44 0.47 10.10
CA VAL A 142 -1.89 1.75 10.66
C VAL A 142 -2.09 1.59 12.16
N HIS A 143 -1.64 2.57 12.93
CA HIS A 143 -1.80 2.66 14.37
C HIS A 143 -2.28 4.07 14.72
N PRO A 144 -3.08 4.24 15.80
CA PRO A 144 -3.29 5.56 16.39
C PRO A 144 -1.96 6.23 16.69
N SER A 145 -1.87 7.54 16.46
CA SER A 145 -0.63 8.28 16.64
C SER A 145 -0.24 8.33 18.12
N ASP A 146 1.05 8.09 18.38
CA ASP A 146 1.71 8.34 19.65
C ASP A 146 2.42 9.71 19.63
N LEU A 147 1.93 10.67 18.84
CA LEU A 147 2.58 11.98 18.65
C LEU A 147 2.46 12.85 19.89
N ASP A 148 3.62 13.31 20.35
CA ASP A 148 3.74 14.48 21.21
C ASP A 148 4.02 15.68 20.28
N ILE A 149 3.07 16.61 20.19
CA ILE A 149 2.91 17.64 19.12
C ILE A 149 4.19 18.46 18.86
N GLY A 150 5.15 18.48 19.79
CA GLY A 150 6.43 19.16 19.67
C GLY A 150 7.52 18.50 18.81
N LYS A 151 7.31 17.33 18.18
CA LYS A 151 8.35 16.56 17.44
C LYS A 151 7.99 16.19 15.99
N LEU A 152 7.18 17.00 15.31
CA LEU A 152 6.67 16.73 13.96
C LEU A 152 7.73 16.83 12.83
N SER A 153 8.93 17.36 13.07
CA SER A 153 9.88 17.72 12.00
C SER A 153 10.55 16.55 11.26
N ASP A 154 10.45 15.31 11.75
CA ASP A 154 11.38 14.23 11.36
C ASP A 154 10.73 13.07 10.57
N VAL A 155 9.49 13.20 10.10
CA VAL A 155 8.81 12.14 9.34
C VAL A 155 8.71 12.51 7.87
N ASN A 156 9.23 11.64 6.98
CA ASN A 156 9.02 11.77 5.55
C ASN A 156 7.53 11.55 5.27
N GLU A 157 6.87 12.56 4.72
CA GLU A 157 5.45 12.52 4.41
C GLU A 157 5.16 11.55 3.25
N HIS A 158 4.92 10.28 3.57
CA HIS A 158 4.45 9.28 2.59
C HIS A 158 2.92 9.19 2.60
N TYR A 159 2.19 10.25 2.20
CA TYR A 159 0.72 10.24 2.20
C TYR A 159 0.11 9.06 1.42
N GLY A 160 0.73 8.62 0.32
CA GLY A 160 0.27 7.45 -0.44
C GLY A 160 0.31 6.14 0.36
N ILE A 161 1.37 5.89 1.17
CA ILE A 161 1.43 4.66 1.99
C ILE A 161 0.37 4.68 3.08
N PHE A 162 0.04 5.87 3.61
CA PHE A 162 -1.03 6.05 4.57
C PHE A 162 -2.38 5.70 3.96
N PHE A 163 -2.76 6.31 2.83
CA PHE A 163 -4.05 6.00 2.20
C PHE A 163 -4.20 4.51 1.88
N ILE A 164 -3.18 3.91 1.29
CA ILE A 164 -3.17 2.47 1.00
C ILE A 164 -3.36 1.66 2.28
N SER A 165 -2.57 1.93 3.33
CA SER A 165 -2.60 1.14 4.58
C SER A 165 -3.88 1.37 5.39
N SER A 166 -4.49 2.54 5.28
CA SER A 166 -5.75 2.87 5.97
C SER A 166 -6.95 2.22 5.31
N ILE A 167 -6.92 1.97 4.00
CA ILE A 167 -7.99 1.28 3.26
C ILE A 167 -7.81 -0.24 3.33
N ALA A 168 -6.57 -0.72 3.22
CA ALA A 168 -6.22 -2.13 3.11
C ALA A 168 -6.34 -2.96 4.39
N ASP A 169 -6.77 -4.23 4.26
CA ASP A 169 -6.63 -5.21 5.35
C ASP A 169 -5.20 -5.73 5.47
N GLU A 170 -4.54 -5.96 4.33
CA GLU A 170 -3.14 -6.35 4.28
C GLU A 170 -2.41 -5.53 3.24
N VAL A 171 -1.24 -5.00 3.61
CA VAL A 171 -0.32 -4.30 2.70
C VAL A 171 1.05 -4.93 2.84
N ARG A 172 1.60 -5.40 1.72
CA ARG A 172 2.88 -6.09 1.67
C ARG A 172 3.72 -5.63 0.49
N TYR A 173 5.00 -5.45 0.74
CA TYR A 173 6.00 -5.17 -0.28
C TYR A 173 7.04 -6.29 -0.32
N GLU A 174 7.45 -6.69 -1.53
CA GLU A 174 8.45 -7.73 -1.76
C GLU A 174 9.50 -7.27 -2.79
N PHE A 175 10.77 -7.48 -2.47
CA PHE A 175 11.91 -7.25 -3.36
C PHE A 175 12.49 -8.58 -3.85
N LEU A 176 12.09 -9.01 -5.04
CA LEU A 176 12.39 -10.30 -5.61
C LEU A 176 13.54 -10.23 -6.62
N LYS A 177 14.37 -11.27 -6.67
CA LYS A 177 15.40 -11.48 -7.71
C LYS A 177 16.35 -10.28 -7.92
N GLY A 178 16.58 -9.48 -6.87
CA GLY A 178 17.55 -8.38 -6.86
C GLY A 178 17.11 -7.08 -7.55
N SER A 179 15.92 -7.04 -8.16
CA SER A 179 15.40 -5.81 -8.77
C SER A 179 13.89 -5.79 -8.98
N LYS A 180 13.19 -6.92 -8.92
CA LYS A 180 11.74 -6.94 -9.09
C LYS A 180 11.08 -6.47 -7.80
N GLU A 181 10.21 -5.48 -7.92
CA GLU A 181 9.44 -4.94 -6.82
C GLU A 181 7.99 -5.38 -6.98
N VAL A 182 7.37 -5.87 -5.91
CA VAL A 182 5.95 -6.20 -5.87
C VAL A 182 5.34 -5.49 -4.68
N PHE A 183 4.38 -4.61 -4.92
CA PHE A 183 3.61 -3.95 -3.89
C PHE A 183 2.18 -4.47 -3.96
N SER A 184 1.71 -5.13 -2.91
CA SER A 184 0.47 -5.91 -2.91
C SER A 184 -0.46 -5.50 -1.77
N VAL A 185 -1.75 -5.54 -2.08
CA VAL A 185 -2.83 -5.13 -1.20
C VAL A 185 -3.96 -6.14 -1.27
N LYS A 186 -4.58 -6.39 -0.12
CA LYS A 186 -5.78 -7.20 0.01
C LYS A 186 -6.85 -6.47 0.82
N LEU A 187 -8.08 -6.53 0.33
CA LEU A 187 -9.31 -6.09 0.98
C LEU A 187 -10.26 -7.28 1.18
N ASN A 188 -10.85 -7.37 2.36
CA ASN A 188 -11.92 -8.28 2.71
C ASN A 188 -13.26 -7.56 2.50
N VAL A 189 -13.88 -7.82 1.36
CA VAL A 189 -15.15 -7.18 0.98
C VAL A 189 -16.31 -7.75 1.80
N LYS A 190 -16.27 -9.05 2.14
CA LYS A 190 -17.33 -9.70 2.93
C LYS A 190 -17.53 -9.06 4.31
N ASN A 191 -16.43 -8.64 4.93
CA ASN A 191 -16.43 -7.98 6.23
C ASN A 191 -15.99 -6.52 6.10
N PHE A 192 -16.34 -5.87 4.98
CA PHE A 192 -15.95 -4.49 4.74
C PHE A 192 -16.37 -3.60 5.91
N LYS A 193 -15.40 -2.93 6.49
CA LYS A 193 -15.61 -1.94 7.53
C LYS A 193 -15.10 -0.61 7.02
N PRO A 194 -15.95 0.42 6.95
CA PRO A 194 -15.57 1.81 6.70
C PRO A 194 -14.44 2.29 7.60
N ARG A 195 -13.17 2.17 7.19
CA ARG A 195 -12.05 2.59 8.03
C ARG A 195 -11.95 4.12 8.10
N SER A 196 -12.34 4.80 7.02
CA SER A 196 -12.52 6.26 6.99
C SER A 196 -13.53 6.80 8.03
N ARG A 197 -14.55 6.00 8.44
CA ARG A 197 -15.48 6.40 9.51
C ARG A 197 -14.88 6.26 10.91
N GLU A 198 -13.98 5.31 11.12
CA GLU A 198 -13.25 5.19 12.39
C GLU A 198 -12.23 6.33 12.58
N MET A 199 -11.81 6.98 11.47
CA MET A 199 -10.87 8.10 11.50
C MET A 199 -11.48 9.50 11.61
N GLY A 200 -12.76 9.67 11.30
CA GLY A 200 -13.48 10.96 11.42
C GLY A 200 -14.29 11.13 12.70
N GLY A 201 -14.17 10.19 13.65
CA GLY A 201 -15.01 10.11 14.85
C GLY A 201 -14.38 10.69 16.11
N ARG A 202 -13.98 11.97 16.10
CA ARG A 202 -13.78 12.78 17.32
C ARG A 202 -14.23 14.21 17.10
#